data_AF-A0A7R7J8V4-F1
#
_entry.id   AF-A0A7R7J8V4-F1
#
_cell.length_a   1.000
_cell.length_b   1.000
_cell.length_c   1.000
_cell.angle_alpha   90.00
_cell.angle_beta   90.00
_cell.angle_gamma   90.00
#
_symmetry.space_group_name_H-M   'P 1'
#
loop_
_entity.id
_entity.type
_entity.pdbx_description
1 polymer ?
#
loop_
_entity_poly.entity_id
_entity_poly.type
_entity_poly.pdbx_seq_one_letter_code
_entity_poly.pdbx_strand_id
1 'polypeptide(L)' 'MSLNNLSSAIIGVLIGLLLLAIGPMVECDNLAGSAMTLQCPDGVPVSSVWPTLSVLVAGIGIASWLYRNRSK' A
#
# COMPACT_ATOMS: atom_id res chain seq x y z
N MET A 1 -26.86 -7.36 -2.29
CA MET A 1 -25.54 -8.04 -2.24
C MET A 1 -24.57 -7.14 -1.47
N SER A 2 -24.67 -7.18 -0.14
CA SER A 2 -24.53 -6.01 0.77
C SER A 2 -23.09 -5.72 1.22
N LEU A 3 -22.70 -4.44 1.26
CA LEU A 3 -21.53 -3.72 1.83
C LEU A 3 -20.19 -4.47 2.11
N ASN A 4 -20.22 -5.68 2.64
CA ASN A 4 -19.06 -6.42 3.14
C ASN A 4 -18.03 -6.76 2.07
N ASN A 5 -18.47 -6.93 0.81
CA ASN A 5 -17.57 -7.23 -0.30
C ASN A 5 -16.81 -5.97 -0.75
N LEU A 6 -17.51 -4.86 -1.01
CA LEU A 6 -16.88 -3.59 -1.39
C LEU A 6 -15.88 -3.13 -0.31
N SER A 7 -16.22 -3.38 0.96
CA SER A 7 -15.35 -3.17 2.11
C SER A 7 -14.00 -3.88 1.97
N SER A 8 -13.95 -5.14 1.52
CA SER A 8 -12.69 -5.88 1.39
C SER A 8 -11.71 -5.32 0.34
N ALA A 9 -12.23 -4.82 -0.79
CA ALA A 9 -11.40 -4.14 -1.79
C ALA A 9 -10.83 -2.83 -1.24
N ILE A 10 -11.70 -2.03 -0.61
CA ILE A 10 -11.32 -0.73 -0.04
C ILE A 10 -10.29 -0.92 1.08
N ILE A 11 -10.51 -1.88 1.98
CA ILE A 11 -9.57 -2.20 3.07
C ILE A 11 -8.22 -2.60 2.50
N GLY A 12 -8.17 -3.48 1.49
CA GLY A 12 -6.90 -3.88 0.87
C GLY A 12 -6.14 -2.71 0.23
N VAL A 13 -6.85 -1.81 -0.47
CA VAL A 13 -6.25 -0.60 -1.06
C VAL A 13 -5.76 0.36 0.02
N LEU A 14 -6.53 0.58 1.08
CA LEU A 14 -6.14 1.45 2.20
C LEU A 14 -4.90 0.93 2.93
N ILE A 15 -4.83 -0.38 3.18
CA ILE A 15 -3.65 -1.00 3.79
C ILE A 15 -2.44 -0.91 2.85
N GLY A 16 -2.63 -1.14 1.55
CA GLY A 16 -1.57 -0.98 0.55
C GLY A 16 -1.00 0.45 0.53
N LEU A 17 -1.86 1.47 0.54
CA LEU A 17 -1.45 2.88 0.60
C LEU A 17 -0.73 3.20 1.93
N LEU A 18 -1.21 2.64 3.04
CA LEU A 18 -0.59 2.83 4.34
C LEU A 18 0.84 2.26 4.36
N LEU A 19 1.07 1.07 3.80
CA LEU A 19 2.42 0.49 3.69
C LEU A 19 3.36 1.35 2.84
N LEU A 20 2.85 1.97 1.78
CA LEU A 20 3.62 2.88 0.94
C LEU A 20 4.05 4.14 1.70
N ALA A 21 3.21 4.64 2.60
CA ALA A 21 3.51 5.80 3.44
C ALA A 21 4.44 5.46 4.62
N ILE A 22 4.27 4.28 5.23
CA ILE A 22 5.08 3.83 6.37
C ILE A 22 6.51 3.46 5.94
N GLY A 23 6.69 2.90 4.74
CA GLY A 23 8.02 2.43 4.31
C GLY A 23 9.13 3.47 4.41
N PRO A 24 8.95 4.66 3.81
CA PRO A 24 9.88 5.76 3.98
C PRO A 24 10.06 6.16 5.45
N MET A 25 8.99 6.17 6.26
CA MET A 25 9.01 6.55 7.69
C MET A 25 9.81 5.57 8.56
N VAL A 26 9.92 4.31 8.15
CA VAL A 26 10.68 3.28 8.87
C VAL A 26 12.14 3.25 8.42
N GLU A 27 12.40 3.52 7.14
CA GLU A 27 13.76 3.46 6.58
C GLU A 27 14.54 4.77 6.69
N CYS A 28 13.88 5.92 6.72
CA CYS A 28 14.53 7.21 6.84
C CYS A 28 14.34 7.77 8.26
N ASP A 29 15.44 7.93 9.01
CA ASP A 29 15.42 8.47 10.39
C ASP A 29 14.91 9.91 10.49
N ASN A 30 14.90 10.68 9.38
CA ASN A 30 14.40 12.04 9.33
C ASN A 30 13.70 12.33 8.00
N LEU A 31 12.37 12.28 7.92
CA LEU A 31 11.63 12.72 6.71
C LEU A 31 11.52 14.25 6.54
N ALA A 32 12.41 15.00 7.19
CA ALA A 32 12.39 16.45 7.13
C ALA A 32 12.72 16.95 5.71
N GLY A 33 11.70 17.17 4.89
CA GLY A 33 11.78 17.91 3.61
C GLY A 33 11.63 17.10 2.32
N SER A 34 11.63 15.76 2.37
CA SER A 34 11.50 14.89 1.19
C SER A 34 10.09 14.32 1.07
N ALA A 35 9.11 15.17 0.74
CA ALA A 35 7.71 14.74 0.64
C ALA A 35 7.34 14.15 -0.74
N MET A 36 8.25 14.20 -1.73
CA MET A 36 7.90 13.90 -3.13
C MET A 36 8.85 12.95 -3.86
N THR A 37 9.96 12.55 -3.23
CA THR A 37 10.92 11.62 -3.83
C THR A 37 10.98 10.34 -3.01
N LEU A 38 11.00 9.18 -3.67
CA LEU A 38 11.22 7.85 -3.07
C LEU A 38 12.68 7.69 -2.59
N GLN A 39 13.25 8.74 -2.00
CA GLN A 39 14.63 8.86 -1.55
C GLN A 39 14.64 9.52 -0.18
N CYS A 40 15.42 8.92 0.73
CA CYS A 40 15.72 9.52 2.02
C CYS A 40 16.52 10.82 1.82
N PRO A 41 16.48 11.77 2.78
CA PRO A 41 17.21 13.03 2.66
C PRO A 41 18.73 12.85 2.53
N ASP A 42 19.25 11.72 3.00
CA ASP A 42 20.66 11.34 2.91
C ASP A 42 21.06 10.80 1.52
N GLY A 43 20.14 10.80 0.55
CA GLY A 43 20.35 10.30 -0.81
C GLY A 43 20.26 8.77 -0.95
N VAL A 44 20.00 8.06 0.15
CA VAL A 44 19.78 6.61 0.14
C VAL A 44 18.41 6.32 -0.48
N PRO A 45 18.33 5.43 -1.49
CA PRO A 45 17.05 5.05 -2.08
C PRO A 45 16.22 4.24 -1.07
N VAL A 46 14.93 4.56 -0.99
CA VAL A 46 13.96 3.75 -0.23
C VAL A 46 13.86 2.38 -0.88
N SER A 47 13.79 1.33 -0.06
CA SER A 47 13.71 -0.04 -0.53
C SER A 47 12.50 -0.26 -1.43
N SER A 48 12.74 -0.91 -2.58
CA SER A 48 11.67 -1.30 -3.51
C SER A 48 10.71 -2.35 -2.93
N VAL A 49 11.01 -2.87 -1.74
CA VAL A 49 10.16 -3.84 -1.02
C VAL A 49 8.82 -3.20 -0.61
N TRP A 50 8.82 -1.93 -0.20
CA TRP A 50 7.61 -1.21 0.22
C TRP A 50 6.58 -0.98 -0.89
N PRO A 51 6.94 -0.45 -2.07
CA PRO A 51 5.99 -0.35 -3.18
C PRO A 51 5.55 -1.73 -3.66
N THR A 52 6.43 -2.74 -3.63
CA THR A 52 6.07 -4.12 -4.01
C THR A 52 5.01 -4.70 -3.07
N LEU A 53 5.20 -4.56 -1.76
CA LEU A 53 4.23 -4.98 -0.74
C LEU A 53 2.91 -4.22 -0.87
N SER A 54 2.96 -2.90 -1.10
CA SER A 54 1.78 -2.06 -1.31
C SER A 54 0.90 -2.59 -2.45
N VAL A 55 1.51 -2.84 -3.62
CA VAL A 55 0.81 -3.36 -4.80
C VAL A 55 0.26 -4.76 -4.56
N LEU A 56 1.04 -5.64 -3.91
CA LEU A 56 0.59 -6.99 -3.56
C LEU A 56 -0.65 -6.95 -2.64
N VAL A 57 -0.62 -6.16 -1.58
CA VAL A 57 -1.73 -6.08 -0.61
C VAL A 57 -2.98 -5.46 -1.25
N ALA A 58 -2.82 -4.38 -2.01
CA ALA A 58 -3.92 -3.79 -2.77
C ALA A 58 -4.50 -4.79 -3.79
N GLY A 59 -3.64 -5.50 -4.51
CA GLY A 59 -4.00 -6.53 -5.48
C GLY A 59 -4.76 -7.69 -4.84
N ILE A 60 -4.35 -8.18 -3.67
CA ILE A 60 -5.03 -9.24 -2.92
C ILE A 60 -6.43 -8.79 -2.50
N GLY A 61 -6.58 -7.55 -2.02
CA GLY A 61 -7.90 -6.99 -1.66
C GLY A 61 -8.85 -6.95 -2.86
N ILE A 62 -8.37 -6.47 -4.01
CA ILE A 62 -9.15 -6.39 -5.25
C ILE A 62 -9.47 -7.79 -5.77
N ALA A 63 -8.50 -8.71 -5.79
CA ALA A 63 -8.69 -10.09 -6.25
C ALA A 63 -9.70 -10.84 -5.36
N SER A 64 -9.60 -10.66 -4.04
CA SER A 64 -10.55 -11.24 -3.08
C SER A 64 -11.97 -10.72 -3.30
N TRP A 65 -12.11 -9.43 -3.60
CA TRP A 65 -13.40 -8.84 -3.97
C TRP A 65 -13.94 -9.40 -5.27
N LEU A 66 -13.12 -9.45 -6.33
CA LEU A 66 -13.50 -9.99 -7.64
C LEU A 66 -13.94 -11.46 -7.53
N TYR A 67 -13.18 -12.28 -6.81
CA TYR A 67 -13.49 -13.69 -6.59
C TYR A 67 -14.86 -13.86 -5.91
N ARG A 68 -15.10 -13.09 -4.83
CA ARG A 68 -16.38 -13.12 -4.10
C ARG A 68 -17.54 -12.54 -4.90
N ASN A 69 -17.28 -11.62 -5.82
CA ASN A 69 -18.31 -11.04 -6.68
C ASN A 69 -18.63 -11.92 -7.90
N ARG A 70 -17.68 -12.75 -8.37
CA ARG A 70 -17.89 -13.75 -9.44
C ARG A 70 -18.57 -15.04 -8.95
N SER A 71 -18.39 -15.39 -7.68
CA SER A 71 -19.01 -16.56 -7.04
C SER A 71 -20.47 -16.32 -6.60
N LYS A 72 -21.10 -15.25 -7.09
CA LYS A 72 -22.41 -14.73 -6.68
C LYS A 72 -23.26 -14.51 -7.92
#